data_AF-A0A9W5U2E8-F1
#
_entry.id   AF-A0A9W5U2E8-F1
#
_cell.length_a   1.000
_cell.length_b   1.000
_cell.length_c   1.000
_cell.angle_alpha   90.00
_cell.angle_beta   90.00
_cell.angle_gamma   90.00
#
_symmetry.space_group_name_H-M   'P 1'
#
loop_
_entity.id
_entity.type
_entity.pdbx_description
1 polymer ?
#
loop_
_entity_poly.entity_id
_entity_poly.type
_entity_poly.pdbx_seq_one_letter_code
_entity_poly.pdbx_strand_id
1 'polypeptide(L)'
;MFLYLFFLTLYKVVPSIGVPWRSVFPGAIFATIGWQVVSVGFSRYAGMSNYSEFYGQLGSIIALMVWFYLTAVVLLVGGLINASVYKR
;
A
#
# COMPACT_ATOMS: atom_id res chain seq x y z
N MET A 1 -0.60 -7.95 12.48
CA MET A 1 -1.06 -7.13 13.61
C MET A 1 -0.57 -5.68 13.51
N PHE A 2 0.74 -5.42 13.56
CA PHE A 2 1.31 -4.06 13.51
C PHE A 2 0.94 -3.27 12.24
N LEU A 3 1.05 -3.89 11.06
CA LEU A 3 0.67 -3.26 9.77
C LEU A 3 -0.80 -2.82 9.74
N TYR A 4 -1.68 -3.63 10.31
CA TYR A 4 -3.11 -3.30 10.36
C TYR A 4 -3.37 -2.07 11.23
N LEU A 5 -2.75 -2.01 12.42
CA LEU A 5 -2.82 -0.83 13.29
C LEU A 5 -2.28 0.43 12.59
N PHE A 6 -1.17 0.28 11.85
CA PHE A 6 -0.58 1.38 11.08
C PHE A 6 -1.53 1.92 10.00
N PHE A 7 -2.11 1.05 9.14
CA PHE A 7 -3.05 1.51 8.12
C PHE A 7 -4.34 2.07 8.73
N LEU A 8 -4.77 1.54 9.86
CA LEU A 8 -5.97 1.98 10.56
C LEU A 8 -5.80 3.38 11.17
N THR A 9 -4.64 3.70 11.75
CA THR A 9 -4.34 5.08 12.19
C THR A 9 -4.13 6.01 11.01
N LEU A 10 -3.46 5.56 9.96
CA LEU A 10 -3.24 6.34 8.73
C LEU A 10 -4.58 6.77 8.12
N TYR A 11 -5.51 5.84 7.90
CA TYR A 11 -6.84 6.17 7.36
C TYR A 11 -7.74 6.95 8.31
N LYS A 12 -7.42 7.00 9.60
CA LYS A 12 -8.16 7.82 10.57
C LYS A 12 -7.65 9.26 10.63
N VAL A 13 -6.33 9.46 10.49
CA VAL A 13 -5.66 10.76 10.65
C VAL A 13 -5.54 11.53 9.33
N VAL A 14 -5.38 10.83 8.21
CA VAL A 14 -5.20 11.46 6.89
C VAL A 14 -6.42 12.23 6.39
N PRO A 15 -7.67 11.74 6.55
CA PRO A 15 -8.84 12.52 6.14
C PRO A 15 -9.02 13.76 7.02
N SER A 16 -9.21 14.92 6.40
CA SER A 16 -9.55 16.18 7.09
C SER A 16 -10.99 16.22 7.63
N ILE A 17 -11.79 15.18 7.34
CA ILE A 17 -13.15 14.98 7.81
C ILE A 17 -13.19 13.92 8.91
N GLY A 18 -14.05 14.09 9.92
CA GLY A 18 -14.22 13.14 11.01
C GLY A 18 -14.87 11.83 10.55
N VAL A 19 -14.06 10.87 10.07
CA VAL A 19 -14.57 9.57 9.61
C VAL A 19 -14.87 8.66 10.82
N PRO A 20 -16.05 8.04 10.96
CA PRO A 20 -16.32 7.09 12.03
C PRO A 20 -15.44 5.85 11.90
N TRP A 21 -15.00 5.29 13.03
CA TRP A 21 -14.11 4.12 13.06
C TRP A 21 -14.66 2.93 12.25
N ARG A 22 -15.99 2.80 12.19
CA ARG A 22 -16.69 1.75 11.41
C ARG A 22 -16.41 1.80 9.91
N SER A 23 -16.21 2.99 9.33
CA SER A 23 -15.94 3.14 7.90
C SER A 23 -14.45 2.97 7.54
N VAL A 24 -13.56 2.91 8.53
CA VAL A 24 -12.10 2.82 8.33
C VAL A 24 -11.60 1.37 8.30
N PHE A 25 -12.29 0.47 9.01
CA PHE A 25 -11.95 -0.96 9.06
C PHE A 25 -11.83 -1.63 7.68
N PRO A 26 -12.78 -1.48 6.72
CA PRO A 26 -12.71 -2.20 5.45
C PRO A 26 -11.48 -1.83 4.61
N GLY A 27 -11.13 -0.54 4.52
CA GLY A 27 -9.94 -0.09 3.79
C GLY A 27 -8.64 -0.44 4.52
N ALA A 28 -8.61 -0.47 5.86
CA ALA A 28 -7.45 -0.91 6.61
C ALA A 28 -7.13 -2.41 6.40
N ILE A 29 -8.17 -3.26 6.33
CA ILE A 29 -8.02 -4.69 5.99
C ILE A 29 -7.49 -4.82 4.56
N PHE A 30 -8.10 -4.12 3.61
CA PHE A 30 -7.67 -4.14 2.20
C PHE A 30 -6.22 -3.69 2.04
N ALA A 31 -5.83 -2.58 2.64
CA ALA A 31 -4.47 -2.06 2.55
C ALA A 31 -3.45 -3.03 3.17
N THR A 32 -3.81 -3.68 4.29
CA THR A 32 -2.93 -4.67 4.93
C THR A 32 -2.69 -5.85 4.00
N ILE A 33 -3.75 -6.43 3.43
CA ILE A 33 -3.63 -7.59 2.52
C ILE A 33 -2.96 -7.19 1.22
N GLY A 34 -3.41 -6.09 0.60
CA GLY A 34 -2.89 -5.58 -0.66
C GLY A 34 -1.40 -5.25 -0.58
N TRP A 35 -0.96 -4.61 0.51
CA TRP A 35 0.44 -4.26 0.68
C TRP A 35 1.34 -5.50 0.89
N GLN A 36 0.83 -6.52 1.59
CA GLN A 36 1.52 -7.81 1.73
C GLN A 36 1.65 -8.53 0.38
N VAL A 37 0.56 -8.59 -0.40
CA VAL A 37 0.57 -9.20 -1.74
C VAL A 37 1.54 -8.47 -2.66
N VAL A 38 1.50 -7.13 -2.68
CA VAL A 38 2.43 -6.31 -3.46
C VAL A 38 3.88 -6.55 -3.03
N SER A 39 4.16 -6.61 -1.74
CA SER A 39 5.52 -6.80 -1.23
C SER A 39 6.08 -8.18 -1.59
N VAL A 40 5.29 -9.24 -1.45
CA VAL A 40 5.69 -10.60 -1.83
C VAL A 40 5.83 -10.73 -3.35
N GLY A 41 4.88 -10.18 -4.10
CA GLY A 41 4.93 -10.17 -5.57
C GLY A 41 6.14 -9.40 -6.09
N PHE A 42 6.43 -8.25 -5.51
CA PHE A 42 7.58 -7.44 -5.85
C PHE A 42 8.91 -8.10 -5.45
N SER A 43 8.98 -8.76 -4.30
CA SER A 43 10.16 -9.53 -3.89
C SER A 43 10.50 -10.63 -4.89
N ARG A 44 9.48 -11.33 -5.42
CA ARG A 44 9.68 -12.31 -6.51
C ARG A 44 10.10 -11.64 -7.81
N TYR A 45 9.44 -10.55 -8.19
CA TYR A 45 9.78 -9.78 -9.39
C TYR A 45 11.24 -9.32 -9.36
N ALA A 46 11.69 -8.76 -8.24
CA ALA A 46 13.07 -8.30 -8.07
C ALA A 46 14.08 -9.46 -7.97
N GLY A 47 13.70 -10.59 -7.36
CA GLY A 47 14.56 -11.75 -7.17
C GLY A 47 14.81 -12.60 -8.43
N MET A 48 13.88 -12.61 -9.39
CA MET A 48 14.03 -13.33 -10.68
C MET A 48 14.92 -12.59 -11.68
N SER A 49 15.52 -11.49 -11.24
CA SER A 49 15.92 -10.41 -12.09
C SER A 49 17.39 -10.11 -11.78
N ASN A 50 18.30 -10.70 -12.56
CA ASN A 50 19.73 -10.32 -12.58
C ASN A 50 19.93 -8.88 -13.12
N TYR A 51 19.02 -7.96 -12.81
CA TYR A 51 19.09 -6.54 -13.20
C TYR A 51 20.30 -5.85 -12.57
N SER A 52 20.81 -6.40 -11.45
CA SER A 52 22.07 -5.98 -10.83
C SER A 52 23.28 -6.12 -11.76
N GLU A 53 23.24 -7.01 -12.75
CA GLU A 53 24.41 -7.37 -13.58
C GLU A 53 24.56 -6.45 -14.81
N PHE A 54 23.46 -5.94 -15.37
CA PHE A 54 23.49 -5.04 -16.54
C PHE A 54 23.11 -3.58 -16.23
N TYR A 55 22.27 -3.32 -15.20
CA TYR A 55 21.75 -1.99 -14.87
C TYR A 55 22.13 -1.52 -13.46
N GLY A 56 22.88 -2.32 -12.69
CA GLY A 56 23.49 -1.95 -11.40
C GLY A 56 22.59 -1.10 -10.49
N GLN A 57 23.11 0.04 -10.01
CA GLN A 57 22.39 0.99 -9.15
C GLN A 57 21.13 1.61 -9.78
N LEU A 58 21.10 1.82 -11.11
CA LEU A 58 19.95 2.41 -11.79
C LEU A 58 18.75 1.45 -11.78
N GLY A 59 18.99 0.15 -11.96
CA GLY A 59 17.95 -0.88 -11.83
C GLY A 59 17.31 -0.89 -10.44
N SER A 60 18.12 -0.77 -9.39
CA SER A 60 17.65 -0.72 -8.00
C SER A 60 16.78 0.50 -7.72
N ILE A 61 17.13 1.68 -8.25
CA ILE A 61 16.33 2.91 -8.09
C ILE A 61 14.98 2.75 -8.78
N ILE A 62 14.95 2.28 -10.03
CA ILE A 62 13.71 2.08 -10.78
C ILE A 62 12.82 1.05 -10.09
N ALA A 63 13.40 -0.05 -9.60
CA ALA A 63 12.68 -1.06 -8.83
C ALA A 63 12.05 -0.43 -7.58
N LEU A 64 12.80 0.37 -6.82
CA LEU A 64 12.29 1.08 -5.65
C LEU A 64 11.14 2.05 -6.02
N MET A 65 11.25 2.78 -7.13
CA MET A 65 10.18 3.66 -7.62
C MET A 65 8.91 2.87 -7.94
N VAL A 66 9.04 1.72 -8.59
CA VAL A 66 7.91 0.81 -8.87
C VAL A 66 7.28 0.31 -7.57
N TRP A 67 8.10 -0.06 -6.58
CA TRP A 67 7.60 -0.50 -5.29
C TRP A 67 6.82 0.60 -4.55
N PHE A 68 7.34 1.84 -4.55
CA PHE A 68 6.62 2.99 -4.01
C PHE A 68 5.32 3.27 -4.76
N TYR A 69 5.34 3.18 -6.09
CA TYR A 69 4.15 3.36 -6.92
C TYR A 69 3.07 2.34 -6.57
N LEU A 70 3.41 1.06 -6.51
CA LEU A 70 2.46 0.00 -6.13
C LEU A 70 1.93 0.19 -4.71
N THR A 71 2.79 0.60 -3.77
CA THR A 71 2.38 0.92 -2.40
C THR A 71 1.39 2.08 -2.37
N ALA A 72 1.62 3.14 -3.16
CA ALA A 72 0.73 4.28 -3.26
C ALA A 72 -0.63 3.88 -3.85
N VAL A 73 -0.66 3.01 -4.88
CA VAL A 73 -1.90 2.49 -5.46
C VAL A 73 -2.72 1.73 -4.42
N VAL A 74 -2.10 0.82 -3.66
CA VAL A 74 -2.78 0.08 -2.59
C VAL A 74 -3.39 1.03 -1.54
N LEU A 75 -2.62 2.04 -1.13
CA LEU A 75 -3.06 3.05 -0.17
C LEU A 75 -4.25 3.86 -0.68
N LEU A 76 -4.20 4.32 -1.93
CA LEU A 76 -5.28 5.11 -2.54
C LEU A 76 -6.56 4.28 -2.70
N VAL A 77 -6.44 3.03 -3.15
CA VAL A 77 -7.59 2.13 -3.30
C VAL A 77 -8.22 1.81 -1.94
N GLY A 78 -7.44 1.54 -0.90
CA GLY A 78 -7.98 1.36 0.45
C GLY A 78 -8.67 2.62 0.99
N GLY A 79 -8.18 3.81 0.63
CA GLY A 79 -8.82 5.09 0.93
C GLY A 79 -10.14 5.29 0.19
N LEU A 80 -10.19 4.94 -1.09
CA LEU A 80 -11.40 4.95 -1.92
C LEU A 80 -12.47 3.99 -1.38
N ILE A 81 -12.07 2.80 -0.92
CA ILE A 81 -12.97 1.86 -0.25
C ILE A 81 -13.57 2.50 1.00
N ASN A 82 -12.75 3.10 1.86
CA ASN A 82 -13.23 3.82 3.05
C ASN A 82 -14.20 4.95 2.70
N ALA A 83 -13.89 5.73 1.64
CA ALA A 83 -14.76 6.80 1.16
C ALA A 83 -16.10 6.28 0.60
N SER A 84 -16.10 5.13 -0.10
CA SER A 84 -17.32 4.52 -0.62
C SER A 84 -18.24 3.97 0.48
N VAL A 85 -17.65 3.50 1.59
CA VAL A 85 -18.37 2.98 2.76
C VAL A 85 -18.86 4.12 3.67
N TYR A 86 -18.21 5.28 3.60
CA TYR A 86 -18.66 6.50 4.26
C TYR A 86 -19.93 7.03 3.58
N LYS A 87 -21.09 6.48 3.99
CA LYS A 87 -22.40 7.04 3.65
C LYS A 87 -22.52 8.44 4.26
N ARG A 88 -22.76 9.42 3.40
CA ARG A 88 -23.19 10.78 3.75
C ARG A 88 -24.56 10.77 4.42
#